data_AF-A0A367PE02-F1
#
_entry.id   AF-A0A367PE02-F1
#
_cell.length_a   1.000
_cell.length_b   1.000
_cell.length_c   1.000
_cell.angle_alpha   90.00
_cell.angle_beta   90.00
_cell.angle_gamma   90.00
#
_symmetry.space_group_name_H-M   'P 1'
#
loop_
_entity.id
_entity.type
_entity.pdbx_description
1 polymer ?
#
loop_
_entity_poly.entity_id
_entity_poly.type
_entity_poly.pdbx_seq_one_letter_code
_entity_poly.pdbx_strand_id
1 'polypeptide(L)'
;MTTVTRTLYATSSCVPALRAVCRATAFVRADLWRRYGALGNVGKSAADIRKEVTAGGWYASLAVDGTIRAETTKDAVNDILTYKAAACAKVRQAIAKRSSDEAERKRLYTLLKRDKWLEDKYLHRMMRKYFRHGVSSCDNQFIVRSDK
;
A
#
# COMPACT_ATOMS: atom_id res chain seq x y z
N MET A 1 -19.82 -11.56 19.61
CA MET A 1 -18.41 -11.40 20.01
C MET A 1 -18.14 -9.92 20.15
N THR A 2 -17.98 -9.43 21.38
CA THR A 2 -17.60 -8.05 21.65
C THR A 2 -16.10 -7.92 21.46
N THR A 3 -15.67 -7.11 20.49
CA THR A 3 -14.25 -6.83 20.24
C THR A 3 -13.70 -6.01 21.40
N VAL A 4 -12.91 -6.64 22.28
CA VAL A 4 -12.25 -5.94 23.38
C VAL A 4 -10.85 -5.53 22.92
N THR A 5 -10.62 -4.23 22.81
CA THR A 5 -9.27 -3.68 22.61
C THR A 5 -8.48 -3.86 23.90
N ARG A 6 -7.46 -4.72 23.90
CA ARG A 6 -6.51 -4.86 25.01
C ARG A 6 -5.29 -3.97 24.74
N THR A 7 -5.04 -3.02 25.63
CA THR A 7 -3.82 -2.20 25.62
C THR A 7 -2.80 -2.83 26.57
N LEU A 8 -1.66 -3.26 26.04
CA LEU A 8 -0.54 -3.78 26.83
C LEU A 8 0.54 -2.70 26.95
N TYR A 9 1.11 -2.54 28.15
CA TYR A 9 2.22 -1.63 28.38
C TYR A 9 3.53 -2.41 28.44
N ALA A 10 4.51 -1.98 27.65
CA ALA A 10 5.86 -2.53 27.68
C ALA A 10 6.61 -2.05 28.93
N THR A 11 7.38 -2.92 29.58
CA THR A 11 8.35 -2.53 30.61
C THR A 11 9.52 -1.76 30.00
N SER A 12 10.11 -0.81 30.73
CA SER A 12 11.18 0.07 30.21
C SER A 12 12.38 -0.68 29.61
N SER A 13 12.69 -1.86 30.14
CA SER A 13 13.80 -2.72 29.70
C SER A 13 13.66 -3.25 28.26
N CYS A 14 12.45 -3.41 27.73
CA CYS A 14 12.23 -3.91 26.37
C CYS A 14 12.03 -2.81 25.32
N VAL A 15 11.96 -1.54 25.74
CA VAL A 15 11.76 -0.38 24.84
C VAL A 15 12.83 -0.27 23.74
N PRO A 16 14.14 -0.47 24.01
CA PRO A 16 15.15 -0.42 22.95
C PRO A 16 14.94 -1.50 21.87
N ALA A 17 14.59 -2.71 22.28
CA ALA A 17 14.31 -3.82 21.37
C ALA A 17 13.05 -3.55 20.51
N LEU A 18 11.98 -3.06 21.13
CA LEU A 18 10.76 -2.67 20.40
C LEU A 18 11.04 -1.56 19.39
N ARG A 19 11.82 -0.53 19.76
CA ARG A 19 12.23 0.54 18.83
C ARG A 19 13.05 0.01 17.66
N ALA A 20 13.90 -1.00 17.87
CA ALA A 20 14.64 -1.63 16.78
C ALA A 20 13.69 -2.31 15.77
N VAL A 21 12.68 -3.05 16.27
CA VAL A 21 11.64 -3.66 15.43
C VAL A 21 10.82 -2.60 14.69
N CYS A 22 10.41 -1.53 15.37
CA CYS A 22 9.68 -0.42 14.74
C CYS A 22 10.50 0.21 13.60
N ARG A 23 11.79 0.49 13.80
CA ARG A 23 12.65 1.06 12.75
C ARG A 23 12.83 0.13 11.55
N ALA A 24 13.03 -1.16 11.78
CA ALA A 24 13.18 -2.12 10.69
C ALA A 24 11.86 -2.28 9.89
N THR A 25 10.71 -2.30 10.57
CA THR A 25 9.40 -2.36 9.90
C THR A 25 9.02 -1.04 9.23
N ALA A 26 9.46 0.10 9.75
CA ALA A 26 9.36 1.41 9.11
C ALA A 26 10.10 1.45 7.77
N PHE A 27 11.32 0.92 7.74
CA PHE A 27 12.09 0.77 6.51
C PHE A 27 11.34 -0.09 5.48
N VAL A 28 10.79 -1.24 5.89
CA VAL A 28 9.97 -2.10 4.99
C VAL A 28 8.81 -1.31 4.38
N ARG A 29 8.05 -0.56 5.20
CA ARG A 29 6.95 0.27 4.71
C ARG A 29 7.43 1.33 3.73
N ALA A 30 8.46 2.08 4.09
CA ALA A 30 9.00 3.16 3.27
C ALA A 30 9.52 2.65 1.93
N ASP A 31 10.22 1.51 1.91
CA ASP A 31 10.73 0.92 0.68
C ASP A 31 9.60 0.38 -0.22
N LEU A 32 8.57 -0.24 0.35
CA LEU A 32 7.38 -0.66 -0.40
C LEU A 32 6.63 0.52 -1.01
N TRP A 33 6.45 1.61 -0.26
CA TRP A 33 5.87 2.85 -0.77
C TRP A 33 6.74 3.47 -1.88
N ARG A 34 8.06 3.43 -1.75
CA ARG A 34 8.97 3.89 -2.80
C ARG A 34 8.87 3.05 -4.08
N ARG A 35 8.67 1.74 -3.97
CA ARG A 35 8.58 0.84 -5.15
C ARG A 35 7.20 0.86 -5.79
N TYR A 36 6.16 0.78 -4.97
CA TYR A 36 4.78 0.50 -5.40
C TYR A 36 3.81 1.65 -5.14
N GLY A 37 4.19 2.69 -4.41
CA GLY A 37 3.36 3.88 -4.14
C GLY A 37 3.14 4.79 -5.36
N ALA A 38 3.44 4.32 -6.56
CA ALA A 38 3.22 5.00 -7.83
C ALA A 38 3.08 3.95 -8.96
N LEU A 39 3.86 4.05 -10.03
CA LEU A 39 3.70 3.21 -11.22
C LEU A 39 3.98 1.71 -10.99
N GLY A 40 4.80 1.36 -9.98
CA GLY A 40 5.23 -0.03 -9.78
C GLY A 40 4.11 -1.02 -9.44
N ASN A 41 2.93 -0.54 -9.05
CA ASN A 41 1.76 -1.38 -8.76
C ASN A 41 0.81 -1.60 -9.96
N VAL A 42 1.07 -0.95 -11.10
CA VAL A 42 0.17 -1.04 -12.26
C VAL A 42 0.15 -2.47 -12.78
N GLY A 43 -1.05 -3.03 -12.92
CA GLY A 43 -1.28 -4.41 -13.33
C GLY A 43 -0.96 -5.47 -12.27
N LYS A 44 -0.59 -5.08 -11.05
CA LYS A 44 -0.20 -6.02 -9.98
C LYS A 44 -1.25 -6.11 -8.90
N SER A 45 -1.59 -7.34 -8.51
CA SER A 45 -2.38 -7.60 -7.32
C SER A 45 -1.51 -7.53 -6.06
N ALA A 46 -2.17 -7.51 -4.89
CA ALA A 46 -1.47 -7.61 -3.60
C ALA A 46 -0.66 -8.91 -3.50
N ALA A 47 -1.14 -10.00 -4.10
CA ALA A 47 -0.45 -11.29 -4.10
C ALA A 47 0.82 -11.24 -4.97
N ASP A 48 0.76 -10.60 -6.13
CA ASP A 48 1.91 -10.46 -7.03
C ASP A 48 3.03 -9.67 -6.36
N ILE A 49 2.69 -8.53 -5.73
CA ILE A 49 3.67 -7.70 -5.02
C ILE A 49 4.30 -8.48 -3.85
N ARG A 50 3.49 -9.17 -3.03
CA ARG A 50 4.03 -9.97 -1.93
C ARG A 50 4.90 -11.13 -2.43
N LYS A 51 4.54 -11.76 -3.55
CA LYS A 51 5.34 -12.81 -4.18
C LYS A 51 6.70 -12.27 -4.62
N GLU A 52 6.76 -11.08 -5.22
CA GLU A 52 8.02 -10.41 -5.59
C GLU A 52 8.91 -10.15 -4.37
N VAL A 53 8.34 -9.64 -3.27
CA VAL A 53 9.08 -9.38 -2.02
C VAL A 53 9.69 -10.67 -1.47
N THR A 54 8.90 -11.74 -1.39
CA THR A 54 9.34 -13.03 -0.86
C THR A 54 10.36 -13.69 -1.77
N ALA A 55 10.10 -13.76 -3.08
CA ALA A 55 11.00 -14.38 -4.05
C ALA A 55 12.34 -13.64 -4.17
N GLY A 56 12.33 -12.31 -4.02
CA GLY A 56 13.53 -11.50 -4.03
C GLY A 56 14.29 -11.48 -2.71
N GLY A 57 13.74 -12.03 -1.63
CA GLY A 57 14.39 -12.07 -0.32
C GLY A 57 14.73 -10.69 0.27
N TRP A 58 14.05 -9.62 -0.16
CA TRP A 58 14.49 -8.23 0.04
C TRP A 58 14.74 -7.82 1.50
N TYR A 59 14.00 -8.46 2.41
CA TYR A 59 13.99 -8.13 3.83
C TYR A 59 14.41 -9.32 4.71
N ALA A 60 14.98 -10.37 4.11
CA ALA A 60 15.35 -11.60 4.81
C ALA A 60 16.44 -11.38 5.86
N SER A 61 17.35 -10.43 5.62
CA SER A 61 18.46 -10.08 6.52
C SER A 61 18.08 -9.13 7.65
N LEU A 62 16.86 -8.58 7.67
CA LEU A 62 16.43 -7.71 8.76
C LEU A 62 16.29 -8.52 10.06
N ALA A 63 16.86 -8.00 11.15
CA ALA A 63 16.76 -8.56 12.50
C ALA A 63 15.36 -8.34 13.11
N VAL A 64 14.34 -8.90 12.46
CA VAL A 64 12.93 -8.86 12.87
C VAL A 64 12.33 -10.24 12.64
N ASP A 65 11.44 -10.64 13.53
CA ASP A 65 10.66 -11.88 13.39
C ASP A 65 10.00 -11.98 12.00
N GLY A 66 10.06 -13.19 11.43
CA GLY A 66 9.54 -13.43 10.08
C GLY A 66 8.04 -13.17 9.95
N THR A 67 7.26 -13.43 11.01
CA THR A 67 5.82 -13.17 11.04
C THR A 67 5.53 -11.68 11.08
N ILE A 68 6.21 -10.92 11.94
CA ILE A 68 6.07 -9.44 12.00
C ILE A 68 6.40 -8.82 10.64
N ARG A 69 7.48 -9.28 10.00
CA ARG A 69 7.88 -8.82 8.67
C ARG A 69 6.83 -9.15 7.61
N ALA A 70 6.27 -10.35 7.62
CA ALA A 70 5.24 -10.76 6.67
C ALA A 70 3.94 -9.96 6.82
N GLU A 71 3.45 -9.77 8.06
CA GLU A 71 2.25 -8.97 8.31
C GLU A 71 2.48 -7.48 8.00
N THR A 72 3.65 -6.93 8.34
CA THR A 72 4.00 -5.55 7.95
C THR A 72 4.02 -5.37 6.43
N THR A 73 4.58 -6.34 5.70
CA THR A 73 4.60 -6.31 4.23
C THR A 73 3.18 -6.33 3.67
N LYS A 74 2.32 -7.21 4.20
CA LYS A 74 0.93 -7.34 3.78
C LYS A 74 0.14 -6.06 4.06
N ASP A 75 0.28 -5.50 5.26
CA ASP A 75 -0.32 -4.23 5.69
C ASP A 75 0.07 -3.09 4.74
N ALA A 76 1.37 -2.88 4.54
CA ALA A 76 1.87 -1.82 3.66
C ALA A 76 1.39 -1.94 2.20
N VAL A 77 1.37 -3.17 1.66
CA VAL A 77 0.87 -3.42 0.29
C VAL A 77 -0.64 -3.12 0.21
N ASN A 78 -1.41 -3.51 1.21
CA ASN A 78 -2.85 -3.22 1.25
C ASN A 78 -3.10 -1.72 1.37
N ASP A 79 -2.33 -1.00 2.17
CA ASP A 79 -2.42 0.46 2.29
C ASP A 79 -2.18 1.16 0.95
N ILE A 80 -1.12 0.77 0.23
CA ILE A 80 -0.78 1.31 -1.09
C ILE A 80 -1.94 1.10 -2.08
N LEU A 81 -2.49 -0.12 -2.12
CA LEU A 81 -3.59 -0.46 -3.03
C LEU A 81 -4.91 0.21 -2.63
N THR A 82 -5.13 0.41 -1.34
CA THR A 82 -6.28 1.17 -0.83
C THR A 82 -6.17 2.64 -1.21
N TYR A 83 -4.98 3.22 -1.09
CA TYR A 83 -4.71 4.59 -1.53
C TYR A 83 -4.91 4.76 -3.04
N LYS A 84 -4.48 3.77 -3.84
CA LYS A 84 -4.78 3.71 -5.28
C LYS A 84 -6.28 3.64 -5.55
N ALA A 85 -7.02 2.80 -4.84
CA ALA A 85 -8.47 2.69 -5.00
C ALA A 85 -9.18 4.02 -4.68
N ALA A 86 -8.74 4.73 -3.63
CA ALA A 86 -9.23 6.06 -3.30
C ALA A 86 -8.93 7.09 -4.41
N ALA A 87 -7.74 7.03 -5.02
CA ALA A 87 -7.41 7.86 -6.17
C ALA A 87 -8.29 7.53 -7.40
N CYS A 88 -8.52 6.25 -7.69
CA CYS A 88 -9.43 5.82 -8.75
C CYS A 88 -10.85 6.37 -8.54
N ALA A 89 -11.35 6.42 -7.30
CA ALA A 89 -12.65 7.03 -6.99
C ALA A 89 -12.68 8.53 -7.39
N LYS A 90 -11.62 9.28 -7.10
CA LYS A 90 -11.49 10.69 -7.52
C LYS A 90 -11.38 10.83 -9.05
N VAL A 91 -10.67 9.91 -9.72
CA VAL A 91 -10.60 9.90 -11.19
C VAL A 91 -11.98 9.62 -11.80
N ARG A 92 -12.77 8.72 -11.23
CA ARG A 92 -14.15 8.46 -11.70
C ARG A 92 -15.00 9.72 -11.66
N GLN A 93 -14.91 10.50 -10.57
CA GLN A 93 -15.58 11.79 -10.47
C GLN A 93 -15.09 12.79 -11.53
N ALA A 94 -13.77 12.81 -11.82
CA ALA A 94 -13.21 13.67 -12.86
C ALA A 94 -13.64 13.27 -14.28
N ILE A 95 -13.78 11.97 -14.56
CA ILE A 95 -14.33 11.47 -15.82
C ILE A 95 -15.78 11.93 -15.99
N ALA A 96 -16.62 11.76 -14.95
CA ALA A 96 -18.03 12.16 -14.96
C ALA A 96 -18.22 13.66 -15.24
N LYS A 97 -17.36 14.50 -14.66
CA LYS A 97 -17.40 15.96 -14.87
C LYS A 97 -16.90 16.40 -16.25
N ARG A 98 -16.07 15.60 -16.91
CA ARG A 98 -15.42 15.98 -18.18
C ARG A 98 -16.27 15.72 -19.40
N SER A 99 -16.88 14.54 -19.51
CA SER A 99 -17.50 14.08 -20.75
C SER A 99 -19.01 13.96 -20.60
N SER A 100 -19.74 14.70 -21.45
CA SER A 100 -21.17 14.48 -21.68
C SER A 100 -21.43 13.30 -22.63
N ASP A 101 -20.45 12.93 -23.47
CA ASP A 101 -20.52 11.74 -24.31
C ASP A 101 -20.41 10.46 -23.46
N GLU A 102 -21.42 9.61 -23.59
CA GLU A 102 -21.54 8.35 -22.89
C GLU A 102 -20.57 7.28 -23.40
N ALA A 103 -20.27 7.26 -24.71
CA ALA A 103 -19.37 6.27 -25.30
C ALA A 103 -17.94 6.47 -24.78
N GLU A 104 -17.45 7.72 -24.82
CA GLU A 104 -16.15 8.07 -24.27
C GLU A 104 -16.08 7.83 -22.75
N ARG A 105 -17.13 8.18 -22.01
CA ARG A 105 -17.20 7.94 -20.57
C ARG A 105 -17.09 6.44 -20.24
N LYS A 106 -17.78 5.58 -21.00
CA LYS A 106 -17.71 4.13 -20.85
C LYS A 106 -16.31 3.59 -21.18
N ARG A 107 -15.67 4.10 -22.24
CA ARG A 107 -14.28 3.75 -22.61
C ARG A 107 -13.31 4.06 -21.45
N LEU A 108 -13.37 5.28 -20.93
CA LEU A 108 -12.50 5.75 -19.84
C LEU A 108 -12.71 4.95 -18.54
N TYR A 109 -13.95 4.66 -18.15
CA TYR A 109 -14.22 3.81 -16.99
C TYR A 109 -13.70 2.39 -17.16
N THR A 110 -13.79 1.84 -18.37
CA THR A 110 -13.30 0.48 -18.66
C THR A 110 -11.78 0.41 -18.54
N LEU A 111 -11.07 1.38 -19.11
CA LEU A 111 -9.61 1.47 -18.98
C LEU A 111 -9.17 1.63 -17.51
N LEU A 112 -9.83 2.51 -16.75
CA LEU A 112 -9.53 2.70 -15.33
C LEU A 112 -9.80 1.42 -14.52
N LYS A 113 -10.92 0.73 -14.77
CA LYS A 113 -11.28 -0.52 -14.07
C LYS A 113 -10.29 -1.65 -14.36
N ARG A 114 -9.79 -1.72 -15.59
CA ARG A 114 -8.78 -2.71 -16.02
C ARG A 114 -7.35 -2.32 -15.65
N ASP A 115 -7.16 -1.24 -14.89
CA ASP A 115 -5.86 -0.69 -14.52
C ASP A 115 -4.96 -0.33 -15.72
N LYS A 116 -5.59 -0.03 -16.87
CA LYS A 116 -4.96 0.34 -18.15
C LYS A 116 -4.89 1.85 -18.37
N TRP A 117 -4.86 2.61 -17.28
CA TRP A 117 -4.89 4.08 -17.34
C TRP A 117 -3.63 4.73 -17.92
N LEU A 118 -2.54 3.96 -18.10
CA LEU A 118 -1.35 4.42 -18.82
C LEU A 118 -1.56 4.51 -20.34
N GLU A 119 -2.52 3.76 -20.89
CA GLU A 119 -2.82 3.71 -22.33
C GLU A 119 -3.57 4.98 -22.81
N ASP A 120 -4.08 5.80 -21.88
CA ASP A 120 -4.82 7.03 -22.19
C ASP A 120 -4.18 8.25 -21.53
N LYS A 121 -3.87 9.28 -22.33
CA LYS A 121 -3.18 10.51 -21.86
C LYS A 121 -3.93 11.23 -20.75
N TYR A 122 -5.27 11.25 -20.80
CA TYR A 122 -6.07 11.92 -19.78
C TYR A 122 -6.12 11.12 -18.49
N LEU A 123 -6.38 9.81 -18.57
CA LEU A 123 -6.38 8.94 -17.38
C LEU A 123 -5.02 8.94 -16.71
N HIS A 124 -3.93 8.88 -17.48
CA HIS A 124 -2.59 8.96 -16.94
C HIS A 124 -2.39 10.26 -16.13
N ARG A 125 -2.76 11.41 -16.70
CA ARG A 125 -2.68 12.70 -15.99
C ARG A 125 -3.54 12.73 -14.72
N MET A 126 -4.76 12.22 -14.77
CA MET A 126 -5.66 12.21 -13.61
C MET A 126 -5.20 11.26 -12.52
N MET A 127 -4.71 10.07 -12.88
CA MET A 127 -4.12 9.15 -11.93
C MET A 127 -2.88 9.75 -11.28
N ARG A 128 -1.97 10.39 -12.04
CA ARG A 128 -0.80 11.06 -11.44
C ARG A 128 -1.17 12.23 -10.53
N LYS A 129 -2.29 12.91 -10.79
CA LYS A 129 -2.79 14.00 -9.94
C LYS A 129 -3.27 13.49 -8.58
N TYR A 130 -4.03 12.39 -8.55
CA TYR A 130 -4.70 11.90 -7.33
C TYR A 130 -3.95 10.77 -6.63
N PHE A 131 -3.23 9.93 -7.37
CA PHE A 131 -2.36 8.87 -6.85
C PHE A 131 -0.92 9.37 -6.89
N ARG A 132 -0.56 10.16 -5.88
CA ARG A 132 0.79 10.71 -5.73
C ARG A 132 1.72 9.65 -5.19
N HIS A 133 3.01 9.81 -5.48
CA HIS A 133 4.05 9.02 -4.87
C HIS A 133 3.98 9.20 -3.34
N GLY A 134 3.54 8.16 -2.65
CA GLY A 134 3.41 8.20 -1.21
C GLY A 134 4.74 7.95 -0.52
N VAL A 135 4.92 8.59 0.63
CA VAL A 135 6.04 8.37 1.54
C VAL A 135 5.44 7.92 2.87
N SER A 136 6.06 6.92 3.51
CA SER A 136 5.67 6.53 4.87
C SER A 136 6.54 7.28 5.87
N SER A 137 5.91 7.91 6.86
CA SER A 137 6.58 8.55 8.01
C SER A 137 6.39 7.76 9.30
N CYS A 138 5.84 6.54 9.23
CA CYS A 138 5.54 5.76 10.42
C CYS A 138 6.76 4.96 10.87
N ASP A 139 7.29 5.30 12.05
CA ASP A 139 8.52 4.72 12.61
C ASP A 139 8.38 4.12 14.01
N ASN A 140 7.15 4.13 14.55
CA ASN A 140 6.84 3.79 15.93
C ASN A 140 5.86 2.62 16.09
N GLN A 141 5.55 1.89 15.01
CA GLN A 141 4.62 0.76 15.04
C GLN A 141 5.09 -0.45 14.23
N PHE A 142 4.67 -1.64 14.63
CA PHE A 142 4.81 -2.89 13.89
C PHE A 142 3.52 -3.70 13.99
N ILE A 143 3.30 -4.61 13.04
CA ILE A 143 2.08 -5.43 12.99
C ILE A 143 2.39 -6.81 13.55
N VAL A 144 1.53 -7.29 14.44
CA VAL A 144 1.54 -8.65 14.99
C VAL A 144 0.22 -9.33 14.66
N ARG A 145 0.25 -10.65 14.56
CA ARG A 145 -1.00 -11.42 14.54
C ARG A 145 -1.49 -11.58 15.97
N SER A 146 -2.79 -11.50 16.18
CA SER A 146 -3.39 -11.66 17.52
C SER A 146 -3.38 -13.10 18.03
N ASP A 147 -3.18 -14.08 17.15
CA ASP A 147 -3.14 -15.51 17.46
C ASP A 147 -1.73 -16.03 17.75
N LYS A 148 -0.73 -15.14 17.80
CA LYS A 148 0.67 -15.46 18.10
C LYS A 148 1.25 -14.51 19.13
#